data_AF-A0A7C7DIU9-F1
#
_entry.id   AF-A0A7C7DIU9-F1
#
_cell.length_a   1.000
_cell.length_b   1.000
_cell.length_c   1.000
_cell.angle_alpha   90.00
_cell.angle_beta   90.00
_cell.angle_gamma   90.00
#
_symmetry.space_group_name_H-M   'P 1'
#
loop_
_entity.id
_entity.type
_entity.pdbx_description
1 polymer ?
#
loop_
_entity_poly.entity_id
_entity_poly.type
_entity_poly.pdbx_seq_one_letter_code
_entity_poly.pdbx_strand_id
1 'polypeptide(L)' 'MTLAELGRILGKSRQYMSELERGNIRLTYDMALKIARAFGTTPDEIFLPTGSNDAGLDDAQAAALDPTGTEGGVR' A
#
# COMPACT_ATOMS: atom_id res chain seq x y z
N MET A 1 5.63 -7.74 20.42
CA MET A 1 6.78 -8.43 19.80
C MET A 1 7.81 -7.39 19.40
N THR A 2 9.07 -7.56 19.80
CA THR A 2 10.20 -6.70 19.42
C THR A 2 10.93 -7.23 18.18
N LEU A 3 11.73 -6.39 17.50
CA LEU A 3 12.55 -6.82 16.36
C LEU A 3 13.59 -7.90 16.74
N ALA A 4 14.07 -7.88 17.99
CA ALA A 4 15.00 -8.91 18.48
C ALA A 4 14.29 -10.25 18.66
N GLU A 5 13.07 -10.25 19.21
CA GLU A 5 12.22 -11.45 19.34
C GLU A 5 11.83 -12.01 17.98
N LEU A 6 11.37 -11.15 17.07
CA LEU A 6 11.02 -11.54 15.70
C LEU A 6 12.23 -12.13 14.97
N GLY A 7 13.40 -11.49 15.09
CA GLY A 7 14.65 -12.01 14.54
C GLY A 7 14.98 -13.41 15.06
N ARG A 8 14.84 -13.66 16.37
CA ARG A 8 15.06 -15.00 16.94
C ARG A 8 14.10 -16.04 16.36
N ILE A 9 12.82 -15.70 16.19
CA ILE A 9 11.82 -16.59 15.59
C ILE A 9 12.16 -16.90 14.12
N LEU A 10 12.64 -15.90 13.38
CA LEU A 10 12.91 -15.99 11.94
C LEU A 10 14.34 -16.44 11.59
N GLY A 11 15.19 -16.68 12.59
CA GLY A 11 16.61 -17.02 12.36
C GLY A 11 17.41 -15.86 11.75
N LYS A 12 17.10 -14.61 12.14
CA LYS A 12 17.72 -13.38 11.64
C LYS A 12 18.21 -12.50 12.78
N SER A 13 19.18 -11.63 12.49
CA SER A 13 19.65 -10.66 13.47
C SER A 13 18.63 -9.54 13.69
N ARG A 14 18.67 -8.91 14.87
CA ARG A 14 17.91 -7.67 15.13
C ARG A 14 18.21 -6.59 14.07
N GLN A 15 19.47 -6.46 13.66
CA GLN A 15 19.88 -5.47 12.67
C GLN A 15 19.19 -5.73 11.32
N TYR A 16 19.14 -6.98 10.86
CA TYR A 16 18.43 -7.34 9.65
C TYR A 16 16.95 -6.93 9.73
N MET A 17 16.29 -7.21 10.86
CA MET A 17 14.88 -6.83 11.07
C MET A 17 14.69 -5.31 11.05
N SER A 18 15.63 -4.55 11.61
CA SER A 18 15.60 -3.08 11.58
C SER A 18 15.75 -2.52 10.16
N GLU A 19 16.63 -3.09 9.34
CA GLU A 19 16.81 -2.67 7.96
C GLU A 19 15.63 -3.07 7.07
N LEU A 20 14.99 -4.20 7.38
CA LEU A 20 13.75 -4.64 6.74
C LEU A 20 12.59 -3.68 7.03
N GLU A 21 12.38 -3.31 8.30
CA GLU A 21 11.31 -2.39 8.72
C GLU A 21 11.46 -1.00 8.10
N ARG A 22 12.70 -0.53 7.93
CA ARG A 22 13.02 0.75 7.28
C ARG A 22 12.89 0.73 5.76
N GLY A 23 12.71 -0.44 5.16
CA GLY A 23 12.66 -0.62 3.70
C GLY A 23 14.03 -0.65 3.00
N ASN A 24 15.12 -0.70 3.75
CA ASN A 24 16.48 -0.84 3.19
C ASN A 24 16.73 -2.25 2.63
N ILE A 25 16.00 -3.24 3.15
CA ILE A 25 15.97 -4.60 2.62
C ILE A 25 14.61 -4.83 1.95
N ARG A 26 14.64 -5.28 0.70
CA ARG A 26 13.41 -5.65 -0.01
C ARG A 26 12.79 -6.89 0.63
N LEU A 27 11.54 -6.76 1.04
CA LEU A 27 10.76 -7.87 1.60
C LEU A 27 10.46 -8.90 0.50
N THR A 28 10.92 -10.13 0.69
CA THR A 28 10.58 -11.26 -0.18
C THR A 28 9.30 -11.94 0.29
N TYR A 29 8.59 -12.61 -0.62
CA TYR A 29 7.35 -13.33 -0.26
C TYR A 29 7.59 -14.42 0.81
N ASP A 30 8.68 -15.18 0.72
CA ASP A 30 9.05 -16.17 1.74
C ASP A 30 9.24 -15.53 3.12
N MET A 31 9.81 -14.33 3.18
CA MET A 31 9.99 -13.61 4.44
C MET A 31 8.66 -13.08 4.96
N ALA A 32 7.83 -12.53 4.10
CA ALA A 32 6.47 -12.12 4.45
C ALA A 32 5.65 -13.30 4.99
N LEU A 33 5.76 -14.48 4.39
CA LEU A 33 5.10 -15.70 4.86
C LEU A 33 5.54 -16.11 6.27
N LYS A 34 6.83 -16.03 6.56
CA LYS A 34 7.35 -16.36 7.90
C LYS A 34 6.93 -15.32 8.93
N ILE A 35 6.96 -14.03 8.57
CA ILE A 35 6.44 -12.95 9.41
C ILE A 35 4.96 -13.16 9.67
N ALA A 36 4.16 -13.39 8.64
CA ALA A 36 2.73 -13.59 8.74
C ALA A 36 2.37 -14.73 9.71
N ARG A 37 3.08 -15.86 9.61
CA ARG A 37 2.95 -16.98 10.56
C ARG A 37 3.28 -16.61 12.01
N ALA A 38 4.29 -15.77 12.23
CA ALA A 38 4.66 -15.32 13.58
C ALA A 38 3.60 -14.40 14.21
N PHE A 39 2.83 -13.69 13.38
CA PHE A 39 1.77 -12.78 13.82
C PHE A 39 0.35 -13.36 13.69
N GLY A 40 0.18 -14.56 13.11
CA GLY A 40 -1.13 -15.16 12.87
C GLY A 40 -1.95 -14.47 11.78
N THR A 41 -1.28 -13.82 10.82
CA THR A 41 -1.88 -13.11 9.67
C THR A 41 -1.54 -13.82 8.35
N THR A 42 -1.87 -13.21 7.22
CA THR A 42 -1.52 -13.64 5.86
C THR A 42 -0.44 -12.74 5.25
N PRO A 43 0.37 -13.23 4.30
CA PRO A 43 1.34 -12.40 3.59
C PRO A 43 0.67 -11.25 2.83
N ASP A 44 -0.56 -11.47 2.37
CA ASP A 44 -1.36 -10.48 1.64
C ASP A 44 -1.62 -9.24 2.48
N GLU A 45 -1.93 -9.39 3.77
CA GLU A 45 -2.08 -8.26 4.72
C GLU A 45 -0.78 -7.47 4.94
N ILE A 46 0.39 -8.05 4.65
CA ILE A 46 1.68 -7.35 4.76
C ILE A 46 1.96 -6.51 3.50
N PHE A 47 1.56 -6.99 2.33
CA PHE A 47 1.81 -6.32 1.05
C PHE A 47 0.66 -5.41 0.60
N LEU A 48 -0.57 -5.69 1.01
CA LEU A 48 -1.75 -4.91 0.66
C LEU A 48 -1.99 -3.88 1.78
N PRO A 49 -1.73 -2.58 1.54
CA PRO A 49 -2.11 -1.57 2.51
C PRO A 49 -3.62 -1.61 2.70
N THR A 50 -4.08 -1.89 3.92
CA THR A 50 -5.49 -1.77 4.29
C THR A 50 -5.84 -0.28 4.34
N GLY A 51 -6.13 0.29 3.17
CA GLY A 51 -6.27 1.73 2.97
C GLY A 51 -5.38 2.20 1.83
N SER A 52 -5.77 1.85 0.61
CA SER A 52 -5.43 2.68 -0.55
C SER A 52 -5.91 4.10 -0.23
N ASN A 53 -5.01 4.98 0.18
CA ASN A 53 -5.16 6.36 -0.28
C ASN A 53 -4.83 6.26 -1.77
N ASP A 54 -5.87 6.05 -2.58
CA ASP A 54 -5.84 6.21 -4.03
C ASP A 54 -5.50 7.68 -4.36
N ALA A 55 -4.27 8.09 -4.06
CA ALA A 55 -3.66 9.28 -4.61
C ALA A 55 -3.14 8.90 -6.00
N GLY A 56 -4.05 8.73 -6.96
CA GLY A 56 -3.67 8.40 -8.34
C GLY A 56 -4.77 7.94 -9.30
N LEU A 57 -6.02 8.35 -9.11
CA LEU A 57 -7.01 8.38 -10.20
C LEU A 57 -7.44 9.82 -10.41
N ASP A 58 -6.56 10.58 -11.04
CA ASP A 58 -6.87 11.81 -11.75
C ASP A 58 -7.82 11.49 -12.91
N ASP A 59 -9.11 11.38 -12.57
CA ASP A 59 -10.22 11.55 -13.50
C ASP A 59 -10.23 13.01 -13.99
N ALA A 60 -9.25 13.38 -14.83
CA ALA A 60 -9.31 14.55 -15.68
C ALA A 60 -10.14 14.22 -16.93
N GLN A 61 -11.40 13.82 -16.74
CA GLN A 61 -12.44 13.83 -17.77
C GLN A 61 -13.76 14.25 -17.14
N ALA A 62 -13.93 15.55 -16.88
CA ALA A 62 -15.24 16.18 -16.85
C ALA A 62 -15.13 17.70 -17.02
N ALA A 63 -15.95 18.22 -17.94
CA ALA A 63 -16.38 19.61 -18.07
C ALA A 63 -15.40 20.64 -18.68
N ALA A 64 -15.25 20.57 -20.01
CA ALA A 64 -15.12 21.78 -20.83
C ALA A 64 -15.70 21.55 -22.23
N LEU A 65 -17.02 21.63 -22.34
CA LEU A 65 -17.75 22.05 -23.54
C LEU A 65 -19.13 22.51 -23.06
N ASP A 66 -19.19 23.80 -22.79
CA ASP A 66 -20.35 24.62 -22.47
C ASP A 66 -21.50 24.40 -23.48
N PRO A 67 -22.70 23.93 -23.06
CA PRO A 67 -23.89 23.94 -23.88
C PRO A 67 -24.83 25.07 -23.44
N THR A 68 -24.37 26.32 -23.40
CA THR A 68 -25.27 27.46 -23.19
C THR A 68 -25.10 28.59 -24.20
N GLY A 69 -26.17 28.82 -24.97
CA GLY A 69 -26.45 30.13 -25.54
C GLY A 69 -26.64 30.18 -27.05
N THR A 70 -27.81 29.78 -27.54
CA THR A 70 -28.74 30.68 -28.25
C THR A 70 -30.05 29.94 -28.44
N GLU A 71 -30.96 30.09 -27.47
CA GLU A 71 -32.37 29.79 -27.68
C GLU A 71 -32.96 30.86 -28.62
N GLY A 72 -33.64 30.40 -29.66
CA GLY A 72 -34.43 31.23 -30.55
C GLY A 72 -35.57 31.90 -29.79
N GLY A 73 -35.50 33.21 -29.68
CA GLY A 73 -36.57 34.08 -29.21
C GLY A 73 -37.39 34.64 -30.37
N VAL A 74 -38.61 34.12 -30.47
CA VAL A 74 -39.77 34.58 -31.25
C VAL A 74 -39.87 36.11 -31.41
N ARG A 75 -39.93 36.60 -32.66
CA ARG A 75 -40.82 37.67 -33.13
C ARG A 75 -41.11 37.51 -34.61
#